data_AF-A0A516SEW8-F1
#
_entry.id   AF-A0A516SEW8-F1
#
_cell.length_a   1.000
_cell.length_b   1.000
_cell.length_c   1.000
_cell.angle_alpha   90.00
_cell.angle_beta   90.00
_cell.angle_gamma   90.00
#
_symmetry.space_group_name_H-M   'P 1'
#
loop_
_entity.id
_entity.type
_entity.pdbx_description
1 polymer ?
#
loop_
_entity_poly.entity_id
_entity_poly.type
_entity_poly.pdbx_seq_one_letter_code
_entity_poly.pdbx_strand_id
1 'polypeptide(L)'
;MVLINDLVRSLQMEKRSFSGRLDAHGLSVEISFSVSINDSGDLVLDFECIPSSEMAAAIKDNHGEETCYFSISGNSDERIFFKTESLQLTTFYESLCGGGLKIFGECEDAELVEKLPSSVEFPILRMYLKGLDGKNSYESKCIAGLLKVCSKGKVSCVNSIAGFIEVRAAADILDVDEWRKQAMSVLEYVQCALSFSFASFLRAPIIEFHGEGLLRIDLLSQPQQIKSACPVFENKCQEDFLKLALSSFHDSLLSAEQIRFVVEWFSMTSSYPEVNLIHYMTALEYLISQKGDKEEKIKRDVEDVLMKERIKSLIGKIDETEMINNKERSNVAKFVNERFPDTKKPSLRDNTIRLLNCWCISFEDIDLKGMVDARNDIVHDGFYKKDKDMLLNYVAAARDLIVQLVSVAIGYSGKYYSYLGGWHEAAIVRTVFVPTQSDLRLRTRKANGSDNTF
;
A
#
# COMPACT_ATOMS: atom_id res chain seq x y z
N MET A 1 9.75 -1.59 -29.73
CA MET A 1 9.82 -1.04 -28.36
C MET A 1 10.23 -2.17 -27.45
N VAL A 2 11.49 -2.20 -27.01
CA VAL A 2 12.01 -3.24 -26.11
C VAL A 2 11.62 -2.82 -24.70
N LEU A 3 10.68 -3.54 -24.08
CA LEU A 3 10.03 -3.17 -22.81
C LEU A 3 10.75 -3.72 -21.57
N ILE A 4 11.70 -4.63 -21.75
CA ILE A 4 12.45 -5.29 -20.68
C ILE A 4 13.93 -5.17 -21.05
N ASN A 5 14.76 -4.83 -20.07
CA ASN A 5 16.21 -4.81 -20.27
C ASN A 5 16.71 -6.17 -20.79
N ASP A 6 17.76 -6.16 -21.62
CA ASP A 6 18.36 -7.38 -22.15
C ASP A 6 18.77 -8.36 -21.04
N LEU A 7 19.17 -7.89 -19.84
CA LEU A 7 19.48 -8.77 -18.71
C LEU A 7 18.23 -9.50 -18.19
N VAL A 8 17.20 -8.79 -17.72
CA VAL A 8 15.96 -9.43 -17.22
C VAL A 8 15.33 -10.29 -18.30
N ARG A 9 15.33 -9.82 -19.55
CA ARG A 9 14.82 -10.59 -20.68
C ARG A 9 15.65 -11.85 -20.92
N SER A 10 16.98 -11.78 -20.82
CA SER A 10 17.83 -12.97 -20.95
C SER A 10 17.54 -13.98 -19.84
N LEU A 11 17.35 -13.53 -18.61
CA LEU A 11 17.01 -14.39 -17.46
C LEU A 11 15.58 -14.95 -17.54
N GLN A 12 14.69 -14.32 -18.29
CA GLN A 12 13.36 -14.86 -18.61
C GLN A 12 13.39 -15.92 -19.71
N MET A 13 14.35 -15.83 -20.62
CA MET A 13 14.46 -16.75 -21.74
C MET A 13 15.31 -17.98 -21.40
N GLU A 14 16.37 -17.80 -20.61
CA GLU A 14 17.38 -18.83 -20.35
C GLU A 14 17.86 -18.80 -18.89
N LYS A 15 18.19 -19.99 -18.36
CA LYS A 15 18.86 -20.12 -17.06
C LYS A 15 20.31 -19.66 -17.18
N ARG A 16 20.76 -18.86 -16.22
CA ARG A 16 22.15 -18.42 -16.11
C ARG A 16 22.86 -19.15 -14.98
N SER A 17 24.01 -19.74 -15.26
CA SER A 17 24.81 -20.48 -14.27
C SER A 17 25.72 -19.57 -13.46
N PHE A 18 25.87 -19.89 -12.18
CA PHE A 18 26.69 -19.20 -11.19
C PHE A 18 27.54 -20.20 -10.43
N SER A 19 28.75 -19.77 -10.07
CA SER A 19 29.61 -20.46 -9.11
C SER A 19 29.79 -19.56 -7.90
N GLY A 20 29.58 -20.12 -6.71
CA GLY A 20 29.40 -19.33 -5.51
C GLY A 20 29.50 -20.12 -4.22
N ARG A 21 28.93 -19.56 -3.15
CA ARG A 21 28.94 -20.11 -1.80
C ARG A 21 27.54 -20.09 -1.22
N LEU A 22 27.24 -21.13 -0.45
CA LEU A 22 26.08 -21.24 0.43
C LEU A 22 26.59 -21.16 1.87
N ASP A 23 26.05 -20.23 2.65
CA ASP A 23 26.46 -19.92 4.01
C ASP A 23 25.26 -20.07 4.98
N ALA A 24 25.47 -20.75 6.10
CA ALA A 24 24.50 -20.87 7.19
C ALA A 24 25.19 -21.34 8.48
N HIS A 25 24.78 -20.80 9.63
CA HIS A 25 25.25 -21.22 10.95
C HIS A 25 26.79 -21.26 11.11
N GLY A 26 27.52 -20.35 10.45
CA GLY A 26 28.98 -20.32 10.45
C GLY A 26 29.65 -21.37 9.56
N LEU A 27 28.87 -22.22 8.89
CA LEU A 27 29.32 -23.13 7.85
C LEU A 27 29.23 -22.45 6.49
N SER A 28 30.10 -22.88 5.57
CA SER A 28 30.14 -22.39 4.20
C SER A 28 30.55 -23.52 3.27
N VAL A 29 29.87 -23.66 2.13
CA VAL A 29 30.19 -24.65 1.10
C VAL A 29 30.14 -24.01 -0.28
N GLU A 30 31.08 -24.38 -1.15
CA GLU A 30 31.05 -23.98 -2.55
C GLU A 30 29.91 -24.70 -3.27
N ILE A 31 29.17 -23.94 -4.08
CA ILE A 31 28.05 -24.47 -4.86
C ILE A 31 28.06 -23.92 -6.28
N SER A 32 27.51 -24.71 -7.18
CA SER A 32 27.08 -24.28 -8.50
C SER A 32 25.56 -24.25 -8.51
N PHE A 33 24.99 -23.21 -9.11
CA PHE A 33 23.55 -23.05 -9.22
C PHE A 33 23.20 -22.27 -10.48
N SER A 34 21.93 -22.27 -10.86
CA SER A 34 21.44 -21.46 -11.95
C SER A 34 20.23 -20.63 -11.53
N VAL A 35 20.14 -19.46 -12.13
CA VAL A 35 19.15 -18.41 -11.84
C VAL A 35 18.35 -18.14 -13.11
N SER A 36 17.04 -18.07 -12.98
CA SER A 36 16.13 -17.59 -14.03
C SER A 36 14.97 -16.82 -13.41
N ILE A 37 14.24 -16.05 -14.21
CA ILE A 37 13.08 -15.27 -13.78
C ILE A 37 11.88 -15.78 -14.58
N ASN A 38 10.79 -16.18 -13.92
CA ASN A 38 9.61 -16.64 -14.65
C ASN A 38 8.79 -15.46 -15.26
N ASP A 39 7.70 -15.75 -15.96
CA ASP A 39 6.82 -14.71 -16.54
C ASP A 39 6.17 -13.80 -15.49
N SER A 40 6.04 -14.29 -14.26
CA SER A 40 5.55 -13.50 -13.13
C SER A 40 6.62 -12.59 -12.54
N GLY A 41 7.89 -12.77 -12.88
CA GLY A 41 8.99 -12.04 -12.24
C GLY A 41 9.52 -12.70 -10.98
N ASP A 42 9.05 -13.91 -10.65
CA ASP A 42 9.56 -14.63 -9.48
C ASP A 42 10.88 -15.32 -9.83
N LEU A 43 11.79 -15.35 -8.86
CA LEU A 43 13.08 -15.99 -9.00
C LEU A 43 12.96 -17.51 -8.98
N VAL A 44 13.66 -18.18 -9.89
CA VAL A 44 13.79 -19.62 -9.92
C VAL A 44 15.26 -20.00 -9.78
N LEU A 45 15.57 -20.69 -8.68
CA LEU A 45 16.89 -21.22 -8.36
C LEU A 45 16.95 -22.73 -8.61
N ASP A 46 18.00 -23.19 -9.27
CA ASP A 46 18.26 -24.61 -9.49
C ASP A 46 19.71 -24.94 -9.15
N PHE A 47 19.90 -25.70 -8.07
CA PHE A 47 21.19 -25.98 -7.46
C PHE A 47 21.81 -27.27 -8.00
N GLU A 48 23.11 -27.32 -8.23
CA GLU A 48 23.78 -28.61 -8.38
C GLU A 48 23.79 -29.39 -7.05
N CYS A 49 24.15 -30.68 -7.09
CA CYS A 49 24.22 -31.47 -5.87
C CYS A 49 25.34 -30.95 -4.96
N ILE A 50 25.01 -30.67 -3.70
CA ILE A 50 25.98 -30.31 -2.68
C ILE A 50 26.73 -31.60 -2.28
N PRO A 51 28.07 -31.61 -2.30
CA PRO A 51 28.84 -32.76 -1.85
C PRO A 51 28.55 -33.10 -0.38
N SER A 52 28.72 -34.37 -0.01
CA SER A 52 28.66 -34.80 1.39
C SER A 52 29.68 -33.99 2.23
N SER A 53 29.18 -33.11 3.08
CA SER A 53 29.94 -32.11 3.83
C SER A 53 29.23 -31.78 5.15
N GLU A 54 29.90 -31.04 6.04
CA GLU A 54 29.27 -30.54 7.28
C GLU A 54 28.04 -29.68 6.99
N MET A 55 28.05 -28.88 5.91
CA MET A 55 26.88 -28.13 5.48
C MET A 55 25.74 -29.06 5.06
N ALA A 56 26.02 -30.10 4.28
CA ALA A 56 24.99 -31.06 3.86
C ALA A 56 24.40 -31.83 5.06
N ALA A 57 25.19 -32.09 6.11
CA ALA A 57 24.69 -32.64 7.37
C ALA A 57 23.81 -31.63 8.11
N ALA A 58 24.28 -30.39 8.27
CA ALA A 58 23.53 -29.33 8.95
C ALA A 58 22.18 -29.03 8.28
N ILE A 59 22.11 -29.04 6.95
CA ILE A 59 20.85 -28.88 6.21
C ILE A 59 19.87 -30.00 6.55
N LYS A 60 20.34 -31.24 6.66
CA LYS A 60 19.49 -32.39 7.01
C LYS A 60 19.00 -32.31 8.45
N ASP A 61 19.89 -31.91 9.37
CA ASP A 61 19.61 -31.87 10.80
C ASP A 61 18.64 -30.74 11.18
N ASN A 62 18.70 -29.60 10.49
CA ASN A 62 17.87 -28.42 10.77
C ASN A 62 16.60 -28.33 9.91
N HIS A 63 16.32 -29.35 9.09
CA HIS A 63 15.16 -29.29 8.20
C HIS A 63 13.84 -29.42 8.97
N GLY A 64 12.95 -28.44 8.76
CA GLY A 64 11.66 -28.35 9.44
C GLY A 64 11.66 -27.40 10.64
N GLU A 65 12.81 -26.81 10.99
CA GLU A 65 12.81 -25.62 11.84
C GLU A 65 12.24 -24.43 11.05
N GLU A 66 11.21 -23.77 11.58
CA GLU A 66 10.40 -22.77 10.86
C GLU A 66 11.19 -21.52 10.41
N THR A 67 12.49 -21.38 10.71
CA THR A 67 13.23 -20.12 10.57
C THR A 67 14.69 -20.23 10.08
N CYS A 68 15.11 -21.34 9.47
CA CYS A 68 16.47 -21.44 8.92
C CYS A 68 16.61 -20.73 7.56
N TYR A 69 17.22 -19.54 7.58
CA TYR A 69 17.62 -18.81 6.39
C TYR A 69 19.08 -19.09 6.02
N PHE A 70 19.33 -19.20 4.72
CA PHE A 70 20.63 -19.39 4.12
C PHE A 70 21.01 -18.13 3.33
N SER A 71 22.30 -17.81 3.33
CA SER A 71 22.87 -16.82 2.44
C SER A 71 23.50 -17.53 1.26
N ILE A 72 23.25 -17.04 0.06
CA ILE A 72 23.89 -17.50 -1.17
C ILE A 72 24.48 -16.29 -1.89
N SER A 73 25.70 -16.45 -2.38
CA SER A 73 26.31 -15.48 -3.29
C SER A 73 27.12 -16.18 -4.35
N GLY A 74 27.21 -15.61 -5.55
CA GLY A 74 27.95 -16.22 -6.65
C GLY A 74 28.18 -15.27 -7.80
N ASN A 75 29.09 -15.65 -8.69
CA ASN A 75 29.36 -14.90 -9.91
C ASN A 75 29.01 -15.75 -11.13
N SER A 76 28.43 -15.09 -12.14
CA SER A 76 28.23 -15.63 -13.48
C SER A 76 29.11 -14.84 -14.42
N ASP A 77 30.16 -15.51 -14.92
CA ASP A 77 31.31 -14.87 -15.55
C ASP A 77 31.91 -13.74 -14.67
N GLU A 78 32.84 -12.93 -15.19
CA GLU A 78 33.44 -11.83 -14.42
C GLU A 78 32.55 -10.57 -14.28
N ARG A 79 31.28 -10.64 -14.73
CA ARG A 79 30.43 -9.46 -14.94
C ARG A 79 29.19 -9.38 -14.07
N ILE A 80 28.60 -10.52 -13.70
CA ILE A 80 27.34 -10.56 -12.97
C ILE A 80 27.55 -11.21 -11.62
N PHE A 81 27.18 -10.49 -10.57
CA PHE A 81 27.14 -10.97 -9.20
C PHE A 81 25.70 -11.22 -8.79
N PHE A 82 25.45 -12.31 -8.07
CA PHE A 82 24.17 -12.65 -7.45
C PHE A 82 24.36 -12.78 -5.95
N LYS A 83 23.39 -12.29 -5.16
CA LYS A 83 23.33 -12.50 -3.72
C LYS A 83 21.89 -12.55 -3.20
N THR A 84 21.63 -13.40 -2.22
CA THR A 84 20.48 -13.28 -1.31
C THR A 84 20.85 -13.77 0.09
N GLU A 85 20.24 -13.19 1.12
CA GLU A 85 20.36 -13.59 2.52
C GLU A 85 19.08 -14.28 3.05
N SER A 86 18.06 -14.42 2.19
CA SER A 86 16.70 -14.86 2.54
C SER A 86 16.34 -16.21 1.90
N LEU A 87 17.32 -17.04 1.55
CA LEU A 87 17.05 -18.35 0.96
C LEU A 87 16.48 -19.30 2.02
N GLN A 88 15.25 -19.77 1.80
CA GLN A 88 14.60 -20.81 2.57
C GLN A 88 14.59 -22.11 1.76
N LEU A 89 15.11 -23.19 2.34
CA LEU A 89 15.08 -24.50 1.70
C LEU A 89 13.71 -25.15 1.91
N THR A 90 13.02 -25.47 0.82
CA THR A 90 11.68 -26.04 0.83
C THR A 90 11.70 -27.55 0.73
N THR A 91 12.71 -28.14 0.08
CA THR A 91 12.84 -29.58 -0.09
C THR A 91 14.30 -29.96 -0.33
N PHE A 92 14.69 -31.16 0.10
CA PHE A 92 15.94 -31.77 -0.33
C PHE A 92 15.75 -33.27 -0.61
N TYR A 93 16.67 -33.85 -1.35
CA TYR A 93 16.80 -35.30 -1.48
C TYR A 93 18.25 -35.73 -1.67
N GLU A 94 18.57 -36.94 -1.21
CA GLU A 94 19.87 -37.56 -1.47
C GLU A 94 19.96 -38.00 -2.93
N SER A 95 21.03 -37.59 -3.60
CA SER A 95 21.28 -37.98 -4.99
C SER A 95 21.73 -39.43 -5.07
N LEU A 96 20.97 -40.24 -5.82
CA LEU A 96 21.23 -41.67 -6.03
C LEU A 96 22.54 -41.94 -6.80
N CYS A 97 23.07 -40.97 -7.55
CA CYS A 97 24.15 -41.18 -8.52
C CYS A 97 25.51 -40.60 -8.12
N GLY A 98 25.68 -40.10 -6.89
CA GLY A 98 26.96 -39.44 -6.57
C GLY A 98 27.23 -39.03 -5.13
N GLY A 99 26.41 -39.45 -4.15
CA GLY A 99 26.67 -39.10 -2.75
C GLY A 99 26.66 -37.59 -2.50
N GLY A 100 25.48 -36.99 -2.61
CA GLY A 100 25.30 -35.55 -2.41
C GLY A 100 23.86 -35.20 -2.10
N LEU A 101 23.63 -33.94 -1.72
CA LEU A 101 22.33 -33.40 -1.37
C LEU A 101 21.85 -32.47 -2.47
N LYS A 102 20.74 -32.81 -3.15
CA LYS A 102 20.06 -31.85 -4.01
C LYS A 102 19.09 -31.05 -3.14
N ILE A 103 19.16 -29.74 -3.24
CA ILE A 103 18.31 -28.80 -2.50
C ILE A 103 17.42 -28.00 -3.45
N PHE A 104 16.27 -27.59 -2.93
CA PHE A 104 15.32 -26.69 -3.54
C PHE A 104 14.98 -25.63 -2.52
N GLY A 105 14.86 -24.40 -2.97
CA GLY A 105 14.53 -23.30 -2.09
C GLY A 105 13.90 -22.15 -2.83
N GLU A 106 13.29 -21.30 -2.04
CA GLU A 106 12.69 -20.04 -2.44
C GLU A 106 13.39 -18.94 -1.64
N CYS A 107 13.44 -17.72 -2.17
CA CYS A 107 13.97 -16.58 -1.42
C CYS A 107 12.94 -15.44 -1.43
N GLU A 108 12.91 -14.68 -0.35
CA GLU A 108 12.03 -13.52 -0.23
C GLU A 108 12.53 -12.36 -1.12
N ASP A 109 13.85 -12.21 -1.22
CA ASP A 109 14.52 -11.23 -2.04
C ASP A 109 15.82 -11.76 -2.64
N ALA A 110 16.31 -11.12 -3.69
CA ALA A 110 17.66 -11.32 -4.22
C ALA A 110 18.16 -10.07 -4.95
N GLU A 111 19.47 -9.91 -5.00
CA GLU A 111 20.15 -8.85 -5.73
C GLU A 111 21.01 -9.44 -6.85
N LEU A 112 20.87 -8.88 -8.05
CA LEU A 112 21.77 -9.09 -9.18
C LEU A 112 22.48 -7.78 -9.52
N VAL A 113 23.80 -7.82 -9.67
CA VAL A 113 24.59 -6.66 -10.07
C VAL A 113 25.42 -7.02 -11.30
N GLU A 114 25.18 -6.31 -12.41
CA GLU A 114 25.95 -6.43 -13.64
C GLU A 114 26.81 -5.19 -13.87
N LYS A 115 28.09 -5.39 -14.19
CA LYS A 115 28.97 -4.32 -14.67
C LYS A 115 28.66 -4.00 -16.13
N LEU A 116 28.26 -2.75 -16.40
CA LEU A 116 27.92 -2.32 -17.75
C LEU A 116 29.18 -1.96 -18.55
N PRO A 117 29.22 -2.26 -19.87
CA PRO A 117 30.35 -1.90 -20.72
C PRO A 117 30.46 -0.39 -20.96
N SER A 118 29.35 0.33 -20.81
CA SER A 118 29.27 1.79 -20.93
C SER A 118 28.30 2.35 -19.90
N SER A 119 28.65 3.49 -19.31
CA SER A 119 27.75 4.22 -18.41
C SER A 119 26.52 4.72 -19.17
N VAL A 120 25.35 4.62 -18.54
CA VAL A 120 24.17 5.35 -19.00
C VAL A 120 24.41 6.86 -18.85
N GLU A 121 23.84 7.66 -19.76
CA GLU A 121 23.98 9.13 -19.72
C GLU A 121 23.38 9.70 -18.44
N PHE A 122 22.21 9.21 -18.03
CA PHE A 122 21.53 9.61 -16.80
C PHE A 122 21.04 8.37 -16.04
N PRO A 123 21.04 8.42 -14.69
CA PRO A 123 20.48 7.36 -13.87
C PRO A 123 19.01 7.06 -14.20
N ILE A 124 18.64 5.77 -14.12
CA ILE A 124 17.28 5.28 -14.36
C ILE A 124 16.89 4.35 -13.23
N LEU A 125 15.71 4.55 -12.64
CA LEU A 125 15.08 3.63 -11.71
C LEU A 125 13.76 3.13 -12.31
N ARG A 126 13.54 1.82 -12.35
CA ARG A 126 12.39 1.19 -13.00
C ARG A 126 11.80 0.11 -12.12
N MET A 127 10.47 0.06 -12.00
CA MET A 127 9.74 -1.05 -11.40
C MET A 127 8.91 -1.76 -12.46
N TYR A 128 9.06 -3.07 -12.58
CA TYR A 128 8.20 -3.89 -13.41
C TYR A 128 6.96 -4.30 -12.64
N LEU A 129 5.78 -4.12 -13.24
CA LEU A 129 4.51 -4.33 -12.57
C LEU A 129 3.79 -5.58 -13.12
N LYS A 130 3.30 -6.42 -12.19
CA LYS A 130 2.37 -7.52 -12.48
C LYS A 130 1.01 -6.93 -12.89
N GLY A 131 0.38 -7.48 -13.92
CA GLY A 131 -1.03 -7.21 -14.22
C GLY A 131 -1.38 -5.80 -14.71
N LEU A 132 -0.40 -4.95 -15.04
CA LEU A 132 -0.62 -3.61 -15.62
C LEU A 132 -1.23 -3.71 -17.03
N ASP A 133 -2.56 -3.76 -17.08
CA ASP A 133 -3.39 -3.91 -18.28
C ASP A 133 -3.64 -2.57 -18.99
N GLY A 134 -3.82 -2.63 -20.30
CA GLY A 134 -4.08 -1.45 -21.15
C GLY A 134 -2.98 -1.16 -22.16
N LYS A 135 -3.25 -0.21 -23.07
CA LYS A 135 -2.26 0.33 -24.02
C LYS A 135 -1.87 1.74 -23.58
N ASN A 136 -1.36 1.82 -22.36
CA ASN A 136 -0.96 3.07 -21.76
C ASN A 136 0.54 3.23 -21.96
N SER A 137 0.92 4.27 -22.69
CA SER A 137 2.25 4.84 -22.63
C SER A 137 2.08 6.31 -22.32
N TYR A 138 2.47 6.71 -21.11
CA TYR A 138 2.44 8.11 -20.72
C TYR A 138 3.82 8.51 -20.20
N GLU A 139 4.13 9.78 -20.41
CA GLU A 139 5.32 10.43 -19.88
C GLU A 139 4.91 11.74 -19.20
N SER A 140 5.53 12.05 -18.06
CA SER A 140 5.30 13.29 -17.33
C SER A 140 6.56 13.68 -16.57
N LYS A 141 6.75 14.98 -16.34
CA LYS A 141 7.85 15.48 -15.51
C LYS A 141 7.46 15.42 -14.04
N CYS A 142 8.40 15.05 -13.19
CA CYS A 142 8.29 15.06 -11.74
C CYS A 142 9.59 15.62 -11.13
N ILE A 143 9.63 15.72 -9.80
CA ILE A 143 10.81 16.23 -9.08
C ILE A 143 12.08 15.41 -9.30
N ALA A 144 11.95 14.10 -9.52
CA ALA A 144 13.07 13.20 -9.71
C ALA A 144 13.48 13.09 -11.19
N GLY A 145 12.76 13.76 -12.11
CA GLY A 145 13.08 13.81 -13.53
C GLY A 145 11.90 13.47 -14.43
N LEU A 146 12.12 12.64 -15.44
CA LEU A 146 11.08 12.19 -16.36
C LEU A 146 10.51 10.86 -15.88
N LEU A 147 9.23 10.86 -15.53
CA LEU A 147 8.49 9.64 -15.26
C LEU A 147 7.85 9.10 -16.55
N LYS A 148 7.93 7.79 -16.72
CA LYS A 148 7.33 7.05 -17.82
C LYS A 148 6.59 5.84 -17.28
N VAL A 149 5.41 5.57 -17.84
CA VAL A 149 4.66 4.35 -17.56
C VAL A 149 4.33 3.66 -18.87
N CYS A 150 4.58 2.37 -18.93
CA CYS A 150 4.43 1.57 -20.14
C CYS A 150 3.74 0.24 -19.82
N SER A 151 2.80 -0.16 -20.66
CA SER A 151 2.08 -1.44 -20.58
C SER A 151 2.16 -2.19 -21.91
N LYS A 152 2.16 -3.53 -21.86
CA LYS A 152 2.28 -4.43 -23.01
C LYS A 152 0.97 -4.58 -23.81
N GLY A 153 -0.12 -3.95 -23.39
CA GLY A 153 -1.45 -4.19 -23.95
C GLY A 153 -2.27 -5.11 -23.06
N LYS A 154 -3.11 -5.94 -23.71
CA LYS A 154 -4.01 -6.86 -23.02
C LYS A 154 -3.22 -7.95 -22.29
N VAL A 155 -3.45 -8.08 -21.00
CA VAL A 155 -2.77 -9.08 -20.15
C VAL A 155 -3.58 -10.38 -20.11
N SER A 156 -2.92 -11.51 -20.40
CA SER A 156 -3.53 -12.84 -20.30
C SER A 156 -3.54 -13.38 -18.87
N CYS A 157 -2.52 -13.07 -18.07
CA CYS A 157 -2.36 -13.52 -16.70
C CYS A 157 -2.04 -12.32 -15.78
N VAL A 158 -2.87 -12.07 -14.76
CA VAL A 158 -2.68 -10.94 -13.82
C VAL A 158 -1.36 -11.03 -13.04
N ASN A 159 -0.80 -12.23 -12.88
CA ASN A 159 0.48 -12.44 -12.23
C ASN A 159 1.68 -12.17 -13.12
N SER A 160 1.50 -12.08 -14.45
CA SER A 160 2.60 -11.85 -15.38
C SER A 160 3.08 -10.40 -15.38
N ILE A 161 4.38 -10.19 -15.60
CA ILE A 161 4.95 -8.85 -15.82
C ILE A 161 4.38 -8.27 -17.12
N ALA A 162 3.51 -7.27 -16.95
CA ALA A 162 2.72 -6.69 -18.01
C ALA A 162 3.17 -5.28 -18.40
N GLY A 163 4.02 -4.64 -17.59
CA GLY A 163 4.49 -3.29 -17.86
C GLY A 163 5.51 -2.80 -16.83
N PHE A 164 5.80 -1.52 -16.86
CA PHE A 164 6.71 -0.88 -15.90
C PHE A 164 6.35 0.59 -15.68
N ILE A 165 6.87 1.09 -14.56
CA ILE A 165 6.97 2.52 -14.24
C ILE A 165 8.47 2.86 -14.09
N GLU A 166 8.91 3.97 -14.66
CA GLU A 166 10.33 4.36 -14.71
C GLU A 166 10.50 5.85 -14.41
N VAL A 167 11.46 6.21 -13.58
CA VAL A 167 11.97 7.58 -13.44
C VAL A 167 13.38 7.64 -14.01
N ARG A 168 13.61 8.61 -14.90
CA ARG A 168 14.93 8.94 -15.44
C ARG A 168 15.35 10.32 -14.98
N ALA A 169 16.57 10.47 -14.48
CA ALA A 169 17.12 11.76 -14.11
C ALA A 169 17.15 12.71 -15.34
N ALA A 170 16.83 13.99 -15.11
CA ALA A 170 16.78 14.99 -16.19
C ALA A 170 18.13 15.66 -16.47
N ALA A 171 19.11 15.47 -15.59
CA ALA A 171 20.44 16.05 -15.64
C ALA A 171 21.39 15.21 -14.77
N ASP A 172 22.67 15.59 -14.75
CA ASP A 172 23.66 15.00 -13.85
C ASP A 172 23.25 15.14 -12.39
N ILE A 173 23.37 14.04 -11.65
CA ILE A 173 22.99 13.94 -10.25
C ILE A 173 24.25 13.95 -9.40
N LEU A 174 24.34 14.90 -8.47
CA LEU A 174 25.47 15.00 -7.53
C LEU A 174 25.45 13.91 -6.45
N ASP A 175 24.25 13.57 -5.96
CA ASP A 175 24.02 12.54 -4.95
C ASP A 175 23.03 11.51 -5.51
N VAL A 176 23.59 10.44 -6.06
CA VAL A 176 22.84 9.38 -6.75
C VAL A 176 21.96 8.60 -5.77
N ASP A 177 22.40 8.41 -4.53
CA ASP A 177 21.63 7.69 -3.51
C ASP A 177 20.42 8.50 -3.05
N GLU A 178 20.57 9.81 -2.83
CA GLU A 178 19.44 10.67 -2.48
C GLU A 178 18.44 10.79 -3.62
N TRP A 179 18.92 10.93 -4.86
CA TRP A 179 18.06 10.87 -6.04
C TRP A 179 17.31 9.53 -6.14
N ARG A 180 17.99 8.40 -5.90
CA ARG A 180 17.37 7.07 -5.94
C ARG A 180 16.25 6.96 -4.91
N LYS A 181 16.43 7.46 -3.68
CA LYS A 181 15.38 7.50 -2.66
C LYS A 181 14.18 8.33 -3.11
N GLN A 182 14.43 9.53 -3.65
CA GLN A 182 13.36 10.40 -4.14
C GLN A 182 12.60 9.76 -5.32
N ALA A 183 13.33 9.18 -6.27
CA ALA A 183 12.76 8.45 -7.40
C ALA A 183 11.93 7.25 -6.94
N MET A 184 12.42 6.48 -5.95
CA MET A 184 11.71 5.37 -5.34
C MET A 184 10.37 5.82 -4.73
N SER A 185 10.37 6.89 -3.92
CA SER A 185 9.14 7.43 -3.35
C SER A 185 8.11 7.88 -4.40
N VAL A 186 8.58 8.45 -5.52
CA VAL A 186 7.70 8.79 -6.65
C VAL A 186 7.12 7.52 -7.29
N LEU A 187 7.95 6.51 -7.56
CA LEU A 187 7.50 5.25 -8.16
C LEU A 187 6.48 4.53 -7.26
N GLU A 188 6.73 4.46 -5.96
CA GLU A 188 5.81 3.86 -5.00
C GLU A 188 4.46 4.58 -4.95
N TYR A 189 4.45 5.92 -4.95
CA TYR A 189 3.22 6.70 -4.98
C TYR A 189 2.42 6.42 -6.27
N VAL A 190 3.10 6.39 -7.41
CA VAL A 190 2.50 6.12 -8.72
C VAL A 190 1.97 4.70 -8.82
N GLN A 191 2.71 3.73 -8.30
CA GLN A 191 2.26 2.35 -8.17
C GLN A 191 0.97 2.27 -7.35
N CYS A 192 0.87 3.01 -6.23
CA CYS A 192 -0.33 3.04 -5.40
C CYS A 192 -1.52 3.67 -6.14
N ALA A 193 -1.31 4.80 -6.83
CA ALA A 193 -2.34 5.45 -7.64
C ALA A 193 -2.81 4.55 -8.80
N LEU A 194 -1.88 3.89 -9.51
CA LEU A 194 -2.21 2.89 -10.52
C LEU A 194 -3.02 1.75 -9.91
N SER A 195 -2.55 1.18 -8.81
CA SER A 195 -3.23 0.07 -8.14
C SER A 195 -4.66 0.41 -7.74
N PHE A 196 -4.87 1.61 -7.20
CA PHE A 196 -6.20 2.13 -6.94
C PHE A 196 -7.05 2.21 -8.21
N SER A 197 -6.51 2.77 -9.30
CA SER A 197 -7.23 2.93 -10.57
C SER A 197 -7.72 1.60 -11.18
N PHE A 198 -6.94 0.52 -10.98
CA PHE A 198 -7.26 -0.83 -11.42
C PHE A 198 -8.07 -1.63 -10.39
N ALA A 199 -8.36 -1.06 -9.21
CA ALA A 199 -8.92 -1.76 -8.06
C ALA A 199 -8.14 -3.04 -7.69
N SER A 200 -6.83 -3.07 -7.94
CA SER A 200 -5.98 -4.25 -7.75
C SER A 200 -4.60 -3.81 -7.30
N PHE A 201 -4.04 -4.44 -6.27
CA PHE A 201 -2.70 -4.10 -5.80
C PHE A 201 -1.63 -4.59 -6.79
N LEU A 202 -1.16 -3.70 -7.67
CA LEU A 202 -0.13 -4.00 -8.67
C LEU A 202 1.20 -4.23 -7.96
N ARG A 203 1.68 -5.46 -7.99
CA ARG A 203 2.95 -5.86 -7.34
C ARG A 203 4.14 -5.53 -8.25
N ALA A 204 5.28 -5.19 -7.64
CA ALA A 204 6.53 -4.85 -8.33
C ALA A 204 7.63 -5.89 -8.02
N PRO A 205 7.61 -7.09 -8.65
CA PRO A 205 8.56 -8.16 -8.35
C PRO A 205 10.01 -7.86 -8.78
N ILE A 206 10.22 -6.86 -9.64
CA ILE A 206 11.56 -6.51 -10.15
C ILE A 206 11.72 -5.00 -10.09
N ILE A 207 12.80 -4.57 -9.45
CA ILE A 207 13.24 -3.18 -9.40
C ILE A 207 14.63 -3.11 -10.05
N GLU A 208 14.76 -2.32 -11.10
CA GLU A 208 16.01 -2.08 -11.81
C GLU A 208 16.53 -0.68 -11.51
N PHE A 209 17.83 -0.57 -11.24
CA PHE A 209 18.56 0.68 -11.18
C PHE A 209 19.75 0.65 -12.14
N HIS A 210 19.81 1.64 -13.02
CA HIS A 210 20.93 1.90 -13.92
C HIS A 210 21.64 3.17 -13.46
N GLY A 211 22.93 3.07 -13.16
CA GLY A 211 23.73 4.22 -12.73
C GLY A 211 25.15 3.79 -12.40
N GLU A 212 26.09 4.74 -12.40
CA GLU A 212 27.46 4.50 -11.90
C GLU A 212 28.22 3.37 -12.61
N GLY A 213 27.88 3.08 -13.87
CA GLY A 213 28.47 1.97 -14.64
C GLY A 213 27.95 0.58 -14.24
N LEU A 214 26.88 0.52 -13.46
CA LEU A 214 26.28 -0.73 -12.97
C LEU A 214 24.79 -0.81 -13.37
N LEU A 215 24.32 -2.04 -13.50
CA LEU A 215 22.91 -2.42 -13.49
C LEU A 215 22.68 -3.23 -12.22
N ARG A 216 21.88 -2.70 -11.32
CA ARG A 216 21.39 -3.40 -10.12
C ARG A 216 19.95 -3.82 -10.35
N ILE A 217 19.63 -5.06 -10.00
CA ILE A 217 18.29 -5.62 -10.08
C ILE A 217 17.96 -6.23 -8.72
N ASP A 218 16.99 -5.65 -8.04
CA ASP A 218 16.39 -6.23 -6.85
C ASP A 218 15.17 -7.05 -7.28
N LEU A 219 15.18 -8.34 -6.94
CA LEU A 219 14.13 -9.31 -7.19
C LEU A 219 13.39 -9.55 -5.89
N LEU A 220 12.07 -9.41 -5.91
CA LEU A 220 11.23 -9.54 -4.72
C LEU A 220 10.18 -10.62 -4.96
N SER A 221 10.15 -11.63 -4.08
CA SER A 221 9.05 -12.58 -4.05
C SER A 221 7.77 -11.85 -3.68
N GLN A 222 6.70 -12.09 -4.44
CA GLN A 222 5.43 -11.42 -4.24
C GLN A 222 4.29 -12.44 -4.32
N PRO A 223 3.28 -12.34 -3.44
CA PRO A 223 2.13 -13.22 -3.51
C PRO A 223 1.39 -13.07 -4.84
N GLN A 224 0.59 -14.07 -5.17
CA GLN A 224 -0.27 -14.01 -6.34
C GLN A 224 -1.26 -12.85 -6.22
N GLN A 225 -1.41 -12.12 -7.31
CA GLN A 225 -2.36 -11.04 -7.46
C GLN A 225 -3.72 -11.58 -7.90
N ILE A 226 -4.77 -11.00 -7.34
CA ILE A 226 -6.14 -11.28 -7.74
C ILE A 226 -6.64 -10.10 -8.57
N LYS A 227 -7.19 -10.40 -9.75
CA LYS A 227 -7.81 -9.38 -10.60
C LYS A 227 -9.16 -9.01 -9.98
N SER A 228 -9.36 -7.73 -9.70
CA SER A 228 -10.67 -7.24 -9.28
C SER A 228 -11.67 -7.31 -10.43
N ALA A 229 -12.89 -7.73 -10.12
CA ALA A 229 -14.01 -7.71 -11.05
C ALA A 229 -14.61 -6.30 -11.23
N CYS A 230 -14.23 -5.34 -10.38
CA CYS A 230 -14.86 -4.03 -10.29
C CYS A 230 -13.82 -2.90 -10.46
N PRO A 231 -13.34 -2.63 -11.69
CA PRO A 231 -12.40 -1.54 -11.93
C PRO A 231 -12.96 -0.18 -11.49
N VAL A 232 -12.09 0.75 -11.10
CA VAL A 232 -12.52 2.09 -10.64
C VAL A 232 -12.83 2.99 -11.83
N PHE A 233 -12.01 2.95 -12.87
CA PHE A 233 -12.10 3.86 -14.00
C PHE A 233 -12.10 3.13 -15.34
N GLU A 234 -12.73 3.73 -16.35
CA GLU A 234 -12.48 3.39 -17.75
C GLU A 234 -11.02 3.71 -18.11
N ASN A 235 -10.41 2.95 -19.01
CA ASN A 235 -9.03 3.15 -19.47
C ASN A 235 -8.70 4.61 -19.86
N LYS A 236 -9.64 5.35 -20.46
CA LYS A 236 -9.43 6.77 -20.80
C LYS A 236 -9.34 7.67 -19.57
N CYS A 237 -10.20 7.43 -18.58
CA CYS A 237 -10.22 8.18 -17.32
C CYS A 237 -8.99 7.85 -16.43
N GLN A 238 -8.42 6.65 -16.57
CA GLN A 238 -7.20 6.26 -15.85
C GLN A 238 -6.02 7.19 -16.18
N GLU A 239 -5.84 7.56 -17.45
CA GLU A 239 -4.74 8.44 -17.85
C GLU A 239 -4.85 9.82 -17.19
N ASP A 240 -6.04 10.41 -17.19
CA ASP A 240 -6.30 11.72 -16.57
C ASP A 240 -6.12 11.67 -15.05
N PHE A 241 -6.61 10.60 -14.40
CA PHE A 241 -6.40 10.36 -12.99
C PHE A 241 -4.92 10.27 -12.63
N LEU A 242 -4.12 9.54 -13.43
CA LEU A 242 -2.69 9.37 -13.18
C LEU A 242 -1.91 10.68 -13.37
N LYS A 243 -2.22 11.45 -14.41
CA LYS A 243 -1.59 12.77 -14.60
C LYS A 243 -1.82 13.67 -13.39
N LEU A 244 -3.04 13.64 -12.84
CA LEU A 244 -3.37 14.39 -11.64
C LEU A 244 -2.64 13.87 -10.41
N ALA A 245 -2.62 12.55 -10.18
CA ALA A 245 -1.87 11.94 -9.08
C ALA A 245 -0.40 12.41 -9.06
N LEU A 246 0.26 12.44 -10.21
CA LEU A 246 1.63 12.94 -10.31
C LEU A 246 1.79 14.39 -9.93
N SER A 247 0.92 15.24 -10.47
CA SER A 247 0.95 16.67 -10.17
C SER A 247 0.64 16.93 -8.69
N SER A 248 -0.15 16.06 -8.05
CA SER A 248 -0.49 16.14 -6.64
C SER A 248 0.52 15.46 -5.72
N PHE A 249 1.62 14.86 -6.20
CA PHE A 249 2.53 14.10 -5.32
C PHE A 249 2.95 14.87 -4.05
N HIS A 250 3.19 16.18 -4.16
CA HIS A 250 3.53 17.04 -3.01
C HIS A 250 2.33 17.60 -2.25
N ASP A 251 1.24 17.87 -2.97
CA ASP A 251 0.07 18.57 -2.44
C ASP A 251 -1.10 17.61 -2.09
N SER A 252 -0.87 16.31 -2.24
CA SER A 252 -1.86 15.26 -1.99
C SER A 252 -2.28 15.29 -0.53
N LEU A 253 -3.59 15.18 -0.29
CA LEU A 253 -4.12 15.06 1.07
C LEU A 253 -3.71 13.74 1.74
N LEU A 254 -3.24 12.77 0.95
CA LEU A 254 -2.78 11.46 1.40
C LEU A 254 -1.34 11.19 0.94
N SER A 255 -0.50 10.67 1.83
CA SER A 255 0.83 10.17 1.51
C SER A 255 0.76 8.86 0.70
N ALA A 256 1.89 8.47 0.10
CA ALA A 256 2.00 7.18 -0.60
C ALA A 256 1.64 5.99 0.30
N GLU A 257 2.12 6.00 1.55
CA GLU A 257 1.82 4.97 2.55
C GLU A 257 0.33 4.91 2.90
N GLN A 258 -0.32 6.07 3.05
CA GLN A 258 -1.74 6.15 3.33
C GLN A 258 -2.58 5.61 2.17
N ILE A 259 -2.22 5.96 0.93
CA ILE A 259 -2.90 5.42 -0.27
C ILE A 259 -2.63 3.90 -0.35
N ARG A 260 -1.40 3.45 -0.11
CA ARG A 260 -1.04 2.02 -0.11
C ARG A 260 -1.96 1.22 0.82
N PHE A 261 -2.08 1.64 2.08
CA PHE A 261 -2.95 0.97 3.05
C PHE A 261 -4.40 0.90 2.57
N VAL A 262 -4.94 2.01 2.05
CA VAL A 262 -6.31 2.06 1.52
C VAL A 262 -6.47 1.10 0.35
N VAL A 263 -5.52 1.06 -0.58
CA VAL A 263 -5.57 0.19 -1.75
C VAL A 263 -5.43 -1.29 -1.39
N GLU A 264 -4.60 -1.63 -0.41
CA GLU A 264 -4.48 -3.02 0.07
C GLU A 264 -5.85 -3.54 0.52
N TRP A 265 -6.52 -2.85 1.44
CA TRP A 265 -7.86 -3.24 1.87
C TRP A 265 -8.90 -3.14 0.76
N PHE A 266 -8.89 -2.06 -0.03
CA PHE A 266 -9.85 -1.86 -1.11
C PHE A 266 -9.76 -2.93 -2.22
N SER A 267 -8.57 -3.47 -2.47
CA SER A 267 -8.34 -4.49 -3.51
C SER A 267 -8.51 -5.92 -3.01
N MET A 268 -8.65 -6.14 -1.71
CA MET A 268 -8.93 -7.48 -1.17
C MET A 268 -10.34 -7.92 -1.58
N THR A 269 -10.41 -8.95 -2.42
CA THR A 269 -11.67 -9.53 -2.88
C THR A 269 -11.99 -10.82 -2.15
N SER A 270 -13.25 -10.98 -1.76
CA SER A 270 -13.82 -12.21 -1.20
C SER A 270 -15.09 -12.60 -1.94
N SER A 271 -15.39 -13.90 -1.98
CA SER A 271 -16.68 -14.42 -2.47
C SER A 271 -17.85 -14.06 -1.54
N TYR A 272 -17.58 -13.66 -0.30
CA TYR A 272 -18.58 -13.29 0.69
C TYR A 272 -18.74 -11.76 0.76
N PRO A 273 -19.93 -11.21 0.44
CA PRO A 273 -20.18 -9.77 0.50
C PRO A 273 -19.89 -9.15 1.87
N GLU A 274 -20.12 -9.89 2.96
CA GLU A 274 -19.83 -9.46 4.33
C GLU A 274 -18.35 -9.11 4.48
N VAL A 275 -17.47 -9.97 3.97
CA VAL A 275 -16.01 -9.76 4.05
C VAL A 275 -15.59 -8.56 3.20
N ASN A 276 -16.18 -8.40 2.01
CA ASN A 276 -15.93 -7.21 1.18
C ASN A 276 -16.39 -5.92 1.87
N LEU A 277 -17.54 -5.93 2.56
CA LEU A 277 -17.98 -4.78 3.35
C LEU A 277 -16.97 -4.46 4.45
N ILE A 278 -16.48 -5.46 5.19
CA ILE A 278 -15.45 -5.26 6.21
C ILE A 278 -14.19 -4.64 5.60
N HIS A 279 -13.71 -5.13 4.46
CA HIS A 279 -12.53 -4.57 3.81
C HIS A 279 -12.69 -3.09 3.45
N TYR A 280 -13.81 -2.73 2.81
CA TYR A 280 -14.11 -1.34 2.48
C TYR A 280 -14.29 -0.46 3.72
N MET A 281 -15.00 -0.95 4.74
CA MET A 281 -15.20 -0.21 5.97
C MET A 281 -13.88 0.01 6.74
N THR A 282 -12.95 -0.95 6.73
CA THR A 282 -11.61 -0.78 7.30
C THR A 282 -10.81 0.29 6.56
N ALA A 283 -10.85 0.30 5.22
CA ALA A 283 -10.21 1.35 4.43
C ALA A 283 -10.81 2.75 4.72
N LEU A 284 -12.14 2.83 4.86
CA LEU A 284 -12.85 4.06 5.22
C LEU A 284 -12.51 4.53 6.64
N GLU A 285 -12.49 3.63 7.62
CA GLU A 285 -12.09 3.90 9.01
C GLU A 285 -10.66 4.46 9.07
N TYR A 286 -9.75 3.93 8.24
CA TYR A 286 -8.40 4.47 8.11
C TYR A 286 -8.36 5.88 7.52
N LEU A 287 -9.08 6.13 6.42
CA LEU A 287 -9.17 7.48 5.83
C LEU A 287 -9.71 8.51 6.84
N ILE A 288 -10.67 8.10 7.66
CA ILE A 288 -11.22 8.91 8.74
C ILE A 288 -10.16 9.22 9.81
N SER A 289 -9.35 8.23 10.20
CA SER A 289 -8.33 8.41 11.24
C SER A 289 -7.23 9.39 10.83
N GLN A 290 -6.86 9.42 9.55
CA GLN A 290 -5.81 10.32 9.04
C GLN A 290 -6.15 11.82 9.19
N LYS A 291 -7.44 12.18 9.20
CA LYS A 291 -7.87 13.59 9.33
C LYS A 291 -7.82 14.09 10.79
N GLY A 292 -7.82 13.18 11.77
CA GLY A 292 -8.02 13.52 13.18
C GLY A 292 -6.92 14.35 13.84
N ASP A 293 -5.72 14.45 13.25
CA ASP A 293 -4.52 14.77 14.02
C ASP A 293 -4.12 16.24 14.14
N LYS A 294 -4.52 17.14 13.22
CA LYS A 294 -4.00 18.53 13.22
C LYS A 294 -4.99 19.62 13.63
N GLU A 295 -6.24 19.59 13.17
CA GLU A 295 -7.22 20.64 13.47
C GLU A 295 -8.26 20.25 14.53
N GLU A 296 -8.60 18.96 14.63
CA GLU A 296 -9.57 18.49 15.63
C GLU A 296 -8.96 18.36 17.03
N LYS A 297 -7.65 18.07 17.15
CA LYS A 297 -6.96 18.01 18.44
C LYS A 297 -7.10 19.33 19.22
N ILE A 298 -6.88 20.45 18.53
CA ILE A 298 -6.98 21.80 19.12
C ILE A 298 -8.43 22.17 19.48
N LYS A 299 -9.42 21.79 18.67
CA LYS A 299 -10.85 22.08 18.98
C LYS A 299 -11.38 21.20 20.12
N ARG A 300 -11.01 19.91 20.15
CA ARG A 300 -11.37 18.99 21.23
C ARG A 300 -10.80 19.44 22.56
N ASP A 301 -9.55 19.92 22.59
CA ASP A 301 -8.92 20.41 23.83
C ASP A 301 -9.69 21.58 24.46
N VAL A 302 -10.19 22.52 23.66
CA VAL A 302 -10.95 23.68 24.16
C VAL A 302 -12.36 23.28 24.64
N GLU A 303 -13.08 22.46 23.87
CA GLU A 303 -14.40 21.97 24.27
C GLU A 303 -14.33 21.02 25.48
N ASP A 304 -13.25 20.25 25.61
CA ASP A 304 -13.02 19.37 26.75
C ASP A 304 -12.69 20.13 28.03
N VAL A 305 -11.95 21.24 27.95
CA VAL A 305 -11.75 22.13 29.10
C VAL A 305 -13.09 22.70 29.57
N LEU A 306 -13.88 23.29 28.66
CA LEU A 306 -15.17 23.92 28.99
C LEU A 306 -16.20 22.91 29.51
N MET A 307 -16.23 21.69 28.96
CA MET A 307 -17.19 20.67 29.40
C MET A 307 -16.75 19.97 30.69
N LYS A 308 -15.43 19.80 30.93
CA LYS A 308 -14.89 19.37 32.24
C LYS A 308 -15.24 20.37 33.33
N GLU A 309 -15.15 21.67 33.05
CA GLU A 309 -15.60 22.71 33.98
C GLU A 309 -17.10 22.62 34.27
N ARG A 310 -17.92 22.38 33.24
CA ARG A 310 -19.37 22.23 33.39
C ARG A 310 -19.76 20.98 34.20
N ILE A 311 -19.09 19.86 33.98
CA ILE A 311 -19.32 18.62 34.75
C ILE A 311 -18.82 18.76 36.18
N LYS A 312 -17.64 19.37 36.39
CA LYS A 312 -17.17 19.73 37.75
C LYS A 312 -18.19 20.62 38.47
N SER A 313 -18.79 21.58 37.76
CA SER A 313 -19.82 22.44 38.34
C SER A 313 -21.12 21.70 38.68
N LEU A 314 -21.49 20.69 37.88
CA LEU A 314 -22.68 19.86 38.16
C LEU A 314 -22.44 18.87 39.30
N ILE A 315 -21.25 18.26 39.38
CA ILE A 315 -20.83 17.42 40.51
C ILE A 315 -20.78 18.28 41.80
N GLY A 316 -20.24 19.49 41.72
CA GLY A 316 -20.24 20.45 42.84
C GLY A 316 -21.63 20.90 43.28
N LYS A 317 -22.63 20.86 42.40
CA LYS A 317 -24.04 21.16 42.74
C LYS A 317 -24.76 19.96 43.37
N ILE A 318 -24.42 18.73 42.96
CA ILE A 318 -24.91 17.51 43.61
C ILE A 318 -24.39 17.45 45.07
N ASP A 319 -23.18 17.97 45.30
CA ASP A 319 -22.53 18.13 46.61
C ASP A 319 -23.32 18.99 47.62
N GLU A 320 -24.19 19.90 47.15
CA GLU A 320 -25.01 20.75 48.01
C GLU A 320 -26.30 20.06 48.48
N THR A 321 -26.72 18.97 47.82
CA THR A 321 -28.02 18.33 48.07
C THR A 321 -27.98 16.94 48.70
N GLU A 322 -26.87 16.19 48.66
CA GLU A 322 -26.81 14.84 49.28
C GLU A 322 -25.48 14.53 50.00
N MET A 323 -25.57 13.92 51.19
CA MET A 323 -24.44 13.47 52.03
C MET A 323 -23.71 12.25 51.43
N ILE A 324 -23.01 12.43 50.31
CA ILE A 324 -22.18 11.37 49.71
C ILE A 324 -20.83 11.30 50.45
N ASN A 325 -20.39 10.08 50.81
CA ASN A 325 -19.11 9.84 51.48
C ASN A 325 -17.93 10.17 50.54
N ASN A 326 -16.87 10.80 51.07
CA ASN A 326 -15.64 11.16 50.34
C ASN A 326 -15.02 10.03 49.51
N LYS A 327 -15.21 8.76 49.89
CA LYS A 327 -14.71 7.61 49.12
C LYS A 327 -15.51 7.36 47.84
N GLU A 328 -16.83 7.50 47.88
CA GLU A 328 -17.71 7.38 46.71
C GLU A 328 -17.50 8.56 45.75
N ARG A 329 -17.23 9.76 46.29
CA ARG A 329 -16.84 10.94 45.50
C ARG A 329 -15.59 10.70 44.65
N SER A 330 -14.55 10.14 45.28
CA SER A 330 -13.30 9.83 44.57
C SER A 330 -13.51 8.79 43.48
N ASN A 331 -14.37 7.80 43.71
CA ASN A 331 -14.68 6.76 42.74
C ASN A 331 -15.52 7.28 41.56
N VAL A 332 -16.52 8.14 41.79
CA VAL A 332 -17.32 8.75 40.71
C VAL A 332 -16.47 9.72 39.90
N ALA A 333 -15.65 10.56 40.55
CA ALA A 333 -14.75 11.47 39.84
C ALA A 333 -13.70 10.71 39.00
N LYS A 334 -13.15 9.60 39.52
CA LYS A 334 -12.26 8.71 38.75
C LYS A 334 -13.00 8.04 37.61
N PHE A 335 -14.16 7.45 37.85
CA PHE A 335 -14.96 6.80 36.82
C PHE A 335 -15.36 7.76 35.70
N VAL A 336 -15.80 8.97 36.04
CA VAL A 336 -16.08 10.02 35.04
C VAL A 336 -14.79 10.40 34.32
N ASN A 337 -13.69 10.72 35.00
CA ASN A 337 -12.47 11.11 34.29
C ASN A 337 -11.87 9.99 33.42
N GLU A 338 -12.05 8.72 33.79
CA GLU A 338 -11.58 7.54 33.06
C GLU A 338 -12.50 7.14 31.89
N ARG A 339 -13.83 7.20 32.06
CA ARG A 339 -14.83 6.81 31.03
C ARG A 339 -15.28 7.96 30.13
N PHE A 340 -15.16 9.21 30.58
CA PHE A 340 -15.61 10.37 29.82
C PHE A 340 -14.92 10.52 28.46
N PRO A 341 -13.60 10.25 28.31
CA PRO A 341 -12.95 10.23 27.00
C PRO A 341 -13.57 9.20 26.04
N ASP A 342 -14.07 8.07 26.54
CA ASP A 342 -14.69 7.03 25.72
C ASP A 342 -16.14 7.36 25.34
N THR A 343 -16.89 8.05 26.22
CA THR A 343 -18.29 8.45 25.93
C THR A 343 -18.43 9.56 24.89
N LYS A 344 -17.33 10.26 24.56
CA LYS A 344 -17.31 11.36 23.58
C LYS A 344 -16.76 10.99 22.22
N LYS A 345 -16.30 9.75 22.01
CA LYS A 345 -15.80 9.33 20.70
C LYS A 345 -16.94 9.45 19.68
N PRO A 346 -16.86 10.37 18.71
CA PRO A 346 -17.88 10.46 17.66
C PRO A 346 -18.02 9.10 16.99
N SER A 347 -19.26 8.71 16.69
CA SER A 347 -19.52 7.43 16.04
C SER A 347 -18.81 7.37 14.68
N LEU A 348 -18.58 6.16 14.17
CA LEU A 348 -18.02 5.98 12.83
C LEU A 348 -18.81 6.79 11.79
N ARG A 349 -20.15 6.70 11.85
CA ARG A 349 -21.07 7.48 11.01
C ARG A 349 -20.82 8.98 11.10
N ASP A 350 -20.70 9.53 12.32
CA ASP A 350 -20.49 10.97 12.51
C ASP A 350 -19.15 11.41 11.94
N ASN A 351 -18.10 10.61 12.13
CA ASN A 351 -16.79 10.88 11.56
C ASN A 351 -16.77 10.79 10.03
N THR A 352 -17.48 9.81 9.45
CA THR A 352 -17.67 9.71 8.00
C THR A 352 -18.34 10.97 7.47
N ILE A 353 -19.47 11.40 8.07
CA ILE A 353 -20.18 12.61 7.66
C ILE A 353 -19.26 13.85 7.76
N ARG A 354 -18.48 13.98 8.84
CA ARG A 354 -17.52 15.08 9.01
C ARG A 354 -16.41 15.07 7.96
N LEU A 355 -15.92 13.89 7.58
CA LEU A 355 -14.92 13.76 6.52
C LEU A 355 -15.52 14.18 5.18
N LEU A 356 -16.67 13.60 4.80
CA LEU A 356 -17.37 13.89 3.55
C LEU A 356 -17.73 15.37 3.42
N ASN A 357 -18.30 16.00 4.46
CA ASN A 357 -18.60 17.43 4.45
C ASN A 357 -17.35 18.30 4.27
N CYS A 358 -16.24 17.92 4.89
CA CYS A 358 -15.00 18.69 4.80
C CYS A 358 -14.34 18.59 3.42
N TRP A 359 -14.46 17.43 2.78
CA TRP A 359 -13.96 17.20 1.43
C TRP A 359 -15.02 17.53 0.37
N CYS A 360 -16.17 18.03 0.83
CA CYS A 360 -17.30 18.45 0.01
C CYS A 360 -17.81 17.32 -0.90
N ILE A 361 -17.89 16.10 -0.39
CA ILE A 361 -18.37 14.94 -1.15
C ILE A 361 -19.86 14.78 -0.91
N SER A 362 -20.66 14.62 -1.98
CA SER A 362 -22.09 14.32 -1.85
C SER A 362 -22.30 12.87 -1.39
N PHE A 363 -23.24 12.66 -0.47
CA PHE A 363 -23.61 11.34 0.04
C PHE A 363 -25.11 11.20 0.27
N GLU A 364 -25.93 12.03 -0.38
CA GLU A 364 -27.39 12.04 -0.21
C GLU A 364 -28.03 10.69 -0.58
N ASP A 365 -27.48 10.01 -1.57
CA ASP A 365 -27.97 8.71 -2.05
C ASP A 365 -27.41 7.51 -1.27
N ILE A 366 -26.65 7.75 -0.19
CA ILE A 366 -25.95 6.70 0.55
C ILE A 366 -26.56 6.53 1.94
N ASP A 367 -27.13 5.34 2.20
CA ASP A 367 -27.57 4.94 3.55
C ASP A 367 -26.37 4.60 4.44
N LEU A 368 -25.68 5.64 4.93
CA LEU A 368 -24.56 5.51 5.85
C LEU A 368 -24.93 4.80 7.14
N LYS A 369 -26.19 4.95 7.61
CA LYS A 369 -26.64 4.31 8.85
C LYS A 369 -26.76 2.80 8.63
N GLY A 370 -27.48 2.38 7.59
CA GLY A 370 -27.64 0.98 7.23
C GLY A 370 -26.30 0.28 6.98
N MET A 371 -25.38 0.96 6.30
CA MET A 371 -24.02 0.46 6.05
C MET A 371 -23.21 0.23 7.35
N VAL A 372 -23.23 1.20 8.28
CA VAL A 372 -22.54 1.06 9.58
C VAL A 372 -23.20 0.00 10.47
N ASP A 373 -24.53 -0.05 10.49
CA ASP A 373 -25.28 -1.06 11.23
C ASP A 373 -24.98 -2.46 10.69
N ALA A 374 -24.92 -2.64 9.36
CA ALA A 374 -24.55 -3.90 8.72
C ALA A 374 -23.12 -4.35 9.08
N ARG A 375 -22.16 -3.42 9.07
CA ARG A 375 -20.78 -3.69 9.52
C ARG A 375 -20.76 -4.14 10.98
N ASN A 376 -21.51 -3.49 11.86
CA ASN A 376 -21.56 -3.85 13.27
C ASN A 376 -22.19 -5.23 13.48
N ASP A 377 -23.28 -5.55 12.77
CA ASP A 377 -23.90 -6.88 12.78
C ASP A 377 -22.85 -7.94 12.37
N ILE A 378 -22.11 -7.73 11.28
CA ILE A 378 -21.08 -8.69 10.81
C ILE A 378 -19.94 -8.83 11.82
N VAL A 379 -19.44 -7.74 12.40
CA VAL A 379 -18.32 -7.80 13.35
C VAL A 379 -18.71 -8.49 14.66
N HIS A 380 -19.94 -8.30 15.13
CA HIS A 380 -20.40 -8.87 16.40
C HIS A 380 -20.97 -10.29 16.26
N ASP A 381 -21.71 -10.56 15.18
CA ASP A 381 -22.40 -11.83 14.96
C ASP A 381 -21.71 -12.74 13.93
N GLY A 382 -20.72 -12.23 13.19
CA GLY A 382 -20.03 -12.95 12.12
C GLY A 382 -20.75 -12.95 10.76
N PHE A 383 -22.00 -12.46 10.69
CA PHE A 383 -22.78 -12.41 9.46
C PHE A 383 -23.89 -11.36 9.51
N TYR A 384 -24.37 -10.94 8.34
CA TYR A 384 -25.48 -10.00 8.22
C TYR A 384 -26.83 -10.75 8.19
N LYS A 385 -27.68 -10.52 9.18
CA LYS A 385 -28.94 -11.27 9.40
C LYS A 385 -30.13 -10.82 8.54
N LYS A 386 -30.02 -9.68 7.86
CA LYS A 386 -31.15 -9.03 7.16
C LYS A 386 -31.09 -9.33 5.65
N ASP A 387 -31.68 -8.47 4.84
CA ASP A 387 -31.78 -8.62 3.39
C ASP A 387 -30.41 -8.61 2.67
N LYS A 388 -30.10 -9.68 1.95
CA LYS A 388 -28.84 -9.83 1.20
C LYS A 388 -28.69 -8.81 0.08
N ASP A 389 -29.78 -8.40 -0.56
CA ASP A 389 -29.70 -7.42 -1.66
C ASP A 389 -29.33 -6.04 -1.10
N MET A 390 -29.83 -5.71 0.10
CA MET A 390 -29.41 -4.51 0.83
C MET A 390 -27.93 -4.56 1.23
N LEU A 391 -27.40 -5.72 1.61
CA LEU A 391 -25.97 -5.86 1.90
C LEU A 391 -25.11 -5.54 0.67
N LEU A 392 -25.49 -6.02 -0.51
CA LEU A 392 -24.79 -5.71 -1.76
C LEU A 392 -24.80 -4.21 -2.06
N ASN A 393 -25.92 -3.52 -1.79
CA ASN A 393 -25.99 -2.06 -1.90
C ASN A 393 -25.04 -1.36 -0.92
N TYR A 394 -24.94 -1.84 0.32
CA TYR A 394 -23.99 -1.29 1.30
C TYR A 394 -22.53 -1.52 0.89
N VAL A 395 -22.20 -2.68 0.33
CA VAL A 395 -20.86 -2.98 -0.23
C VAL A 395 -20.54 -2.00 -1.36
N ALA A 396 -21.47 -1.81 -2.31
CA ALA A 396 -21.30 -0.87 -3.41
C ALA A 396 -21.15 0.58 -2.92
N ALA A 397 -21.97 0.99 -1.94
CA ALA A 397 -21.90 2.32 -1.34
C ALA A 397 -20.55 2.56 -0.63
N ALA A 398 -20.08 1.60 0.17
CA ALA A 398 -18.79 1.71 0.86
C ALA A 398 -17.63 1.84 -0.14
N ARG A 399 -17.64 1.02 -1.19
CA ARG A 399 -16.67 1.09 -2.29
C ARG A 399 -16.67 2.47 -2.94
N ASP A 400 -17.85 2.96 -3.32
CA ASP A 400 -18.01 4.25 -4.00
C ASP A 400 -17.55 5.43 -3.14
N LEU A 401 -17.79 5.40 -1.83
CA LEU A 401 -17.28 6.40 -0.90
C LEU A 401 -15.75 6.45 -0.90
N ILE A 402 -15.08 5.29 -0.82
CA ILE A 402 -13.62 5.22 -0.88
C ILE A 402 -13.13 5.77 -2.22
N VAL A 403 -13.80 5.41 -3.32
CA VAL A 403 -13.44 5.89 -4.65
C VAL A 403 -13.47 7.42 -4.70
N GLN A 404 -14.55 8.01 -4.22
CA GLN A 404 -14.72 9.46 -4.18
C GLN A 404 -13.70 10.13 -3.25
N LEU A 405 -13.48 9.59 -2.05
CA LEU A 405 -12.52 10.11 -1.08
C LEU A 405 -11.10 10.14 -1.64
N VAL A 406 -10.60 9.02 -2.14
CA VAL A 406 -9.24 8.92 -2.71
C VAL A 406 -9.11 9.81 -3.94
N SER A 407 -10.12 9.85 -4.80
CA SER A 407 -10.11 10.73 -5.98
C SER A 407 -10.07 12.21 -5.58
N VAL A 408 -10.83 12.62 -4.56
CA VAL A 408 -10.79 13.98 -4.05
C VAL A 408 -9.43 14.32 -3.45
N ALA A 409 -8.83 13.40 -2.70
CA ALA A 409 -7.50 13.55 -2.11
C ALA A 409 -6.40 13.77 -3.16
N ILE A 410 -6.53 13.15 -4.34
CA ILE A 410 -5.66 13.30 -5.50
C ILE A 410 -6.00 14.55 -6.35
N GLY A 411 -7.17 15.17 -6.13
CA GLY A 411 -7.63 16.30 -6.93
C GLY A 411 -8.38 15.89 -8.21
N TYR A 412 -8.69 14.61 -8.40
CA TYR A 412 -9.47 14.13 -9.53
C TYR A 412 -10.96 14.49 -9.38
N SER A 413 -11.56 14.93 -10.49
CA SER A 413 -12.97 15.38 -10.59
C SER A 413 -13.70 14.81 -11.81
N GLY A 414 -13.09 13.82 -12.49
CA GLY A 414 -13.67 13.18 -13.66
C GLY A 414 -14.71 12.12 -13.31
N LYS A 415 -14.90 11.19 -14.25
CA LYS A 415 -15.83 10.07 -14.10
C LYS A 415 -15.16 8.84 -13.49
N TYR A 416 -15.98 7.98 -12.90
CA TYR A 416 -15.61 6.67 -12.37
C TYR A 416 -16.76 5.66 -12.56
N TYR A 417 -16.47 4.36 -12.39
CA TYR A 417 -17.49 3.32 -12.38
C TYR A 417 -18.10 3.17 -10.98
N SER A 418 -19.39 3.52 -10.90
CA SER A 418 -20.23 3.25 -9.75
C SER A 418 -20.91 1.90 -9.91
N TYR A 419 -21.08 1.23 -8.78
CA TYR A 419 -21.84 -0.03 -8.68
C TYR A 419 -23.08 0.13 -7.79
N LEU A 420 -23.31 1.34 -7.26
CA LEU A 420 -24.49 1.65 -6.45
C LEU A 420 -25.71 1.69 -7.36
N GLY A 421 -26.71 0.83 -7.11
CA GLY A 421 -27.86 0.70 -8.02
C GLY A 421 -27.53 0.04 -9.37
N GLY A 422 -26.37 -0.62 -9.49
CA GLY A 422 -25.91 -1.28 -10.71
C GLY A 422 -24.72 -0.58 -11.36
N TRP A 423 -24.12 -1.23 -12.36
CA TRP A 423 -22.92 -0.72 -13.05
C TRP A 423 -23.25 0.44 -13.98
N HIS A 424 -22.71 1.62 -13.69
CA HIS A 424 -22.82 2.81 -14.53
C HIS A 424 -21.63 3.77 -14.33
N GLU A 425 -21.50 4.78 -15.19
CA GLU A 425 -20.57 5.88 -14.98
C GLU A 425 -21.18 6.94 -14.06
N ALA A 426 -20.46 7.31 -13.01
CA ALA A 426 -20.78 8.43 -12.14
C ALA A 426 -19.69 9.51 -12.23
N ALA A 427 -20.02 10.74 -11.88
CA ALA A 427 -19.07 11.83 -11.76
C ALA A 427 -18.68 12.03 -10.29
N ILE A 428 -17.45 12.47 -10.04
CA ILE A 428 -17.07 12.90 -8.69
C ILE A 428 -17.69 14.27 -8.43
N VAL A 429 -18.78 14.27 -7.69
CA VAL A 429 -19.52 15.50 -7.37
C VAL A 429 -18.94 16.14 -6.12
N ARG A 430 -18.31 17.31 -6.29
CA ARG A 430 -17.97 18.18 -5.17
C ARG A 430 -19.11 19.14 -4.90
N THR A 431 -19.68 19.10 -3.70
CA THR A 431 -20.60 20.14 -3.25
C THR A 431 -19.83 21.45 -3.10
N VAL A 432 -20.43 22.57 -3.50
CA VAL A 432 -19.84 23.87 -3.18
C VAL A 432 -20.01 24.03 -1.68
N PHE A 433 -18.91 24.06 -0.93
CA PHE A 433 -18.98 24.39 0.49
C PHE A 433 -19.52 25.81 0.63
N VAL A 434 -20.78 25.95 1.01
CA VAL A 434 -21.35 27.22 1.46
C VAL A 434 -21.00 27.33 2.93
N PRO A 435 -19.96 28.11 3.33
CA PRO A 435 -19.59 28.22 4.73
C PRO A 435 -20.79 28.67 5.55
N THR A 436 -21.09 27.94 6.61
CA THR A 436 -22.16 28.34 7.53
C THR A 436 -21.75 29.62 8.26
N GLN A 437 -22.72 30.43 8.72
CA GLN A 437 -22.39 31.64 9.53
C GLN A 437 -21.54 31.30 10.77
N SER A 438 -21.66 30.09 11.31
CA SER A 438 -20.82 29.54 12.37
C SER A 438 -19.35 29.41 11.97
N ASP A 439 -19.06 28.94 10.76
CA ASP A 439 -17.69 28.80 10.23
C ASP A 439 -17.04 30.16 9.97
N LEU A 440 -17.83 31.14 9.51
CA LEU A 440 -17.39 32.52 9.31
C LEU A 440 -17.07 33.24 10.64
N ARG A 441 -17.82 32.94 11.71
CA ARG A 441 -17.57 33.50 13.06
C ARG A 441 -16.30 32.97 13.72
N LEU A 442 -15.93 31.71 13.46
CA LEU A 442 -14.68 31.11 13.95
C LEU A 442 -13.45 31.70 13.24
N ARG A 443 -13.56 32.04 11.95
CA ARG A 443 -12.48 32.70 11.20
C ARG A 443 -12.28 34.16 11.62
N THR A 444 -13.36 34.90 11.90
CA THR A 444 -13.27 36.30 12.38
C THR A 444 -12.70 36.41 13.80
N ARG A 445 -12.93 35.43 14.68
CA ARG A 445 -12.28 35.40 16.01
C ARG A 445 -10.76 35.14 15.95
N LYS A 446 -10.27 34.38 14.97
CA LYS A 446 -8.82 34.20 14.75
C LYS A 446 -8.16 35.46 14.20
N ALA A 447 -8.80 36.15 13.27
CA ALA A 447 -8.28 37.42 12.72
C ALA A 447 -8.19 38.52 13.78
N ASN A 448 -9.11 38.55 14.75
CA ASN A 448 -9.12 39.55 15.81
C ASN A 448 -8.31 39.14 17.07
N GLY A 449 -7.76 37.92 17.10
CA GLY A 449 -7.01 37.38 18.24
C GLY A 449 -5.49 37.48 18.12
N SER A 450 -4.97 37.93 16.98
CA SER A 450 -3.52 38.07 16.71
C SER A 450 -2.96 39.49 16.91
N ASP A 451 -3.77 40.46 17.35
CA ASP A 451 -3.37 41.87 17.45
C ASP A 451 -3.10 42.37 18.89
N ASN A 452 -2.95 41.49 19.89
CA ASN A 452 -2.56 41.91 21.24
C ASN A 452 -1.41 41.07 21.80
N THR A 453 -0.20 41.34 21.30
CA THR A 453 1.06 41.21 22.05
C THR A 453 2.07 42.22 21.51
N PHE A 454 2.13 43.38 22.17
CA PHE A 454 3.34 44.16 22.40
C PHE A 454 3.66 44.07 23.89
#